data_AF-A0A9D8WJ11-F1
#
_entry.id   AF-A0A9D8WJ11-F1
#
_cell.length_a   1.000
_cell.length_b   1.000
_cell.length_c   1.000
_cell.angle_alpha   90.00
_cell.angle_beta   90.00
_cell.angle_gamma   90.00
#
_symmetry.space_group_name_H-M   'P 1'
#
loop_
_entity.id
_entity.type
_entity.pdbx_description
1 polymer ?
#
loop_
_entity_poly.entity_id
_entity_poly.type
_entity_poly.pdbx_seq_one_letter_code
_entity_poly.pdbx_strand_id
1 'polypeptide(L)'
;MKCPVDNETLVMADRSGVEIDYCPKCRGVWLDRGELDKIIERAGPAERPASAPQREERRDDDRQPQYRKKKRESFLGELFDF
;
A
#
# COMPACT_ATOMS: atom_id res chain seq x y z
N MET A 1 20.88 -10.87 4.42
CA MET A 1 20.50 -11.87 5.46
C MET A 1 19.92 -13.12 4.81
N LYS A 2 19.58 -14.20 5.54
CA LYS A 2 18.90 -15.37 4.94
C LYS A 2 17.39 -15.27 5.09
N CYS A 3 16.68 -15.59 4.01
CA CYS A 3 15.23 -15.72 4.04
C CYS A 3 14.83 -16.93 4.89
N PRO A 4 13.97 -16.80 5.91
CA PRO A 4 13.55 -17.92 6.74
C PRO A 4 12.52 -18.84 6.08
N VAL A 5 12.02 -18.48 4.90
CA VAL A 5 11.08 -19.33 4.13
C VAL A 5 11.85 -20.36 3.28
N ASP A 6 12.89 -19.93 2.57
CA ASP A 6 13.60 -20.74 1.57
C ASP A 6 15.13 -20.76 1.75
N ASN A 7 15.65 -20.14 2.82
CA ASN A 7 17.08 -20.02 3.15
C ASN A 7 17.95 -19.32 2.08
N GLU A 8 17.32 -18.64 1.12
CA GLU A 8 17.99 -17.89 0.07
C GLU A 8 18.58 -16.58 0.62
N THR A 9 19.60 -16.06 -0.06
CA THR A 9 20.20 -14.78 0.33
C THR A 9 19.25 -13.64 -0.05
N LEU A 10 18.84 -12.85 0.95
CA LEU A 10 18.06 -11.64 0.73
C LEU A 10 18.91 -10.59 0.01
N VAL A 11 18.28 -9.90 -0.93
CA VAL A 11 18.86 -8.84 -1.74
C VAL A 11 18.31 -7.50 -1.24
N MET A 12 19.21 -6.55 -0.97
CA MET A 12 18.86 -5.19 -0.58
C MET A 12 18.44 -4.37 -1.81
N ALA A 13 17.37 -3.60 -1.69
CA ALA A 13 16.92 -2.63 -2.68
C ALA A 13 16.48 -1.34 -1.98
N ASP A 14 16.86 -0.18 -2.53
CA ASP A 14 16.31 1.10 -2.13
C ASP A 14 15.17 1.48 -3.08
N ARG A 15 13.97 1.72 -2.55
CA ARG A 15 12.84 2.26 -3.31
C ARG A 15 12.15 3.37 -2.55
N SER A 16 11.93 4.49 -3.24
CA SER A 16 11.27 5.67 -2.68
C SER A 16 11.94 6.21 -1.40
N GLY A 17 13.26 5.96 -1.24
CA GLY A 17 14.04 6.33 -0.05
C GLY A 17 13.87 5.39 1.15
N VAL A 18 13.37 4.17 0.91
CA VAL A 18 13.25 3.11 1.91
C VAL A 18 14.14 1.94 1.46
N GLU A 19 15.04 1.53 2.34
CA GLU A 19 15.83 0.31 2.19
C GLU A 19 14.94 -0.90 2.52
N ILE A 20 14.96 -1.92 1.66
CA ILE A 20 14.10 -3.09 1.72
C ILE A 20 14.92 -4.33 1.38
N ASP A 21 14.82 -5.37 2.20
CA ASP A 21 15.37 -6.70 1.91
C ASP A 21 14.31 -7.58 1.23
N TYR A 22 14.57 -8.09 0.03
CA TYR A 22 13.65 -9.01 -0.65
C TYR A 22 14.32 -10.33 -1.02
N CYS A 23 13.54 -11.41 -1.03
CA CYS A 23 13.99 -12.71 -1.52
C CYS A 23 13.65 -12.85 -3.02
N PRO A 24 14.63 -13.09 -3.91
CA PRO A 24 14.37 -13.27 -5.34
C PRO A 24 13.61 -14.56 -5.68
N LYS A 25 13.58 -15.52 -4.75
CA LYS A 25 13.01 -16.86 -4.97
C LYS A 25 11.56 -16.95 -4.53
N CYS A 26 11.23 -16.55 -3.30
CA CYS A 26 9.85 -16.54 -2.80
C CYS A 26 9.14 -15.19 -2.91
N ARG A 27 9.85 -14.12 -3.32
CA ARG A 27 9.34 -12.73 -3.38
C ARG A 27 8.89 -12.18 -2.03
N GLY A 28 9.35 -12.78 -0.93
CA GLY A 28 9.11 -12.27 0.41
C GLY A 28 9.91 -10.99 0.66
N VAL A 29 9.30 -10.03 1.35
CA VAL A 29 9.91 -8.75 1.72
C VAL A 29 10.09 -8.69 3.24
N TRP A 30 11.27 -8.26 3.66
CA TRP A 30 11.73 -8.17 5.04
C TRP A 30 12.05 -6.72 5.36
N LEU A 31 11.44 -6.21 6.42
CA LEU A 31 11.53 -4.81 6.83
C LEU A 31 11.88 -4.73 8.32
N ASP A 32 12.78 -3.83 8.67
CA ASP A 32 13.04 -3.47 10.05
C ASP A 32 11.99 -2.48 10.59
N ARG A 33 11.89 -2.37 11.92
CA ARG A 33 10.91 -1.50 12.58
C ARG A 33 10.97 -0.05 12.07
N GLY A 34 12.16 0.51 11.86
CA GLY A 34 12.33 1.88 11.36
C GLY A 34 12.09 2.06 9.87
N GLU A 35 12.16 0.99 9.06
CA GLU A 35 11.82 1.02 7.64
C GLU A 35 10.31 1.00 7.44
N LEU A 36 9.61 0.19 8.22
CA LEU A 36 8.15 0.15 8.22
C LEU A 36 7.55 1.52 8.56
N ASP A 37 8.09 2.22 9.56
CA ASP A 37 7.64 3.56 9.94
C ASP A 37 7.79 4.55 8.76
N LYS A 38 8.93 4.52 8.05
CA LYS A 38 9.15 5.34 6.83
C LYS A 38 8.14 5.02 5.73
N ILE A 39 7.83 3.74 5.52
CA ILE A 39 6.83 3.32 4.53
C ILE A 39 5.45 3.86 4.92
N ILE A 40 5.07 3.79 6.19
CA ILE A 40 3.76 4.26 6.68
C ILE A 40 3.64 5.79 6.51
N GLU A 41 4.68 6.55 6.84
CA GLU A 41 4.70 8.00 6.63
C GLU A 41 4.58 8.36 5.15
N ARG A 42 5.28 7.62 4.27
CA ARG A 42 5.31 7.86 2.82
C ARG A 42 4.02 7.41 2.11
N ALA A 43 3.43 6.31 2.56
CA ALA A 43 2.14 5.82 2.07
C ALA A 43 1.00 6.80 2.37
N GLY A 44 1.24 7.73 3.29
CA GLY A 44 0.31 8.77 3.71
C GLY A 44 -0.93 8.19 4.41
N PRO A 45 -1.66 9.01 5.17
CA PRO A 45 -3.03 8.65 5.48
C PRO A 45 -3.74 8.51 4.14
N ALA A 46 -4.23 7.30 3.83
CA ALA A 46 -5.11 7.13 2.67
C ALA A 46 -6.23 8.15 2.80
N GLU A 47 -6.16 9.21 2.01
CA GLU A 47 -7.08 10.32 2.10
C GLU A 47 -8.47 9.74 1.90
N ARG A 48 -9.22 9.64 3.00
CA ARG A 48 -10.65 9.43 2.94
C ARG A 48 -11.15 10.53 2.01
N PRO A 49 -11.87 10.22 0.91
CA PRO A 49 -12.48 11.28 0.13
C PRO A 49 -13.32 12.13 1.07
N ALA A 50 -12.85 13.34 1.35
CA ALA A 50 -13.66 14.38 1.94
C ALA A 50 -14.58 14.91 0.84
N SER A 51 -15.67 14.19 0.55
CA SER A 51 -16.83 14.74 -0.16
C SER A 51 -17.93 13.68 -0.28
N ALA A 52 -18.77 13.56 0.73
CA ALA A 52 -20.18 13.37 0.46
C ALA A 52 -20.82 14.75 0.64
N PRO A 53 -21.40 15.36 -0.41
CA PRO A 53 -22.09 16.63 -0.26
C PRO A 53 -23.27 16.44 0.68
N GLN A 54 -23.49 17.43 1.55
CA GLN A 54 -24.67 17.57 2.39
C GLN A 54 -25.92 17.31 1.55
N ARG A 55 -26.75 16.33 1.93
CA ARG A 55 -28.11 16.22 1.41
C ARG A 55 -29.08 16.57 2.54
N GLU A 56 -29.55 17.81 2.51
CA GLU A 56 -30.90 18.13 2.96
C GLU A 56 -31.87 17.25 2.18
N GLU A 57 -32.63 16.42 2.90
CA GLU A 57 -33.56 15.49 2.29
C GLU A 57 -34.87 16.22 1.95
N ARG A 58 -34.94 16.74 0.72
CA ARG A 58 -36.19 16.78 -0.05
C ARG A 58 -36.01 16.05 -1.38
N ARG A 59 -36.62 14.86 -1.41
CA ARG A 59 -37.39 14.23 -2.50
C ARG A 59 -36.67 13.72 -3.77
N ASP A 60 -36.94 12.43 -4.02
CA ASP A 60 -37.08 11.68 -5.27
C ASP A 60 -35.90 11.50 -6.26
N ASP A 61 -35.96 10.32 -6.89
CA ASP A 61 -35.38 9.92 -8.18
C ASP A 61 -34.03 9.16 -8.20
N ASP A 62 -34.18 7.84 -8.42
CA ASP A 62 -33.35 6.91 -9.18
C ASP A 62 -31.89 7.30 -9.53
N ARG A 63 -30.91 6.71 -8.81
CA ARG A 63 -29.59 6.43 -9.41
C ARG A 63 -28.77 5.35 -8.69
N GLN A 64 -28.57 4.26 -9.44
CA GLN A 64 -27.67 3.11 -9.30
C GLN A 64 -26.42 3.31 -8.40
N PRO A 65 -26.12 2.40 -7.44
CA PRO A 65 -24.90 2.50 -6.64
C PRO A 65 -23.70 1.89 -7.39
N GLN A 66 -22.93 2.73 -8.08
CA GLN A 66 -21.60 2.36 -8.54
C GLN A 66 -20.65 2.28 -7.34
N TYR A 67 -20.36 1.06 -6.91
CA TYR A 67 -19.42 0.72 -5.86
C TYR A 67 -17.99 1.14 -6.26
N ARG A 68 -17.61 2.39 -5.97
CA ARG A 68 -16.30 2.94 -6.31
C ARG A 68 -15.27 2.53 -5.26
N LYS A 69 -14.72 1.31 -5.41
CA LYS A 69 -13.55 0.81 -4.66
C LYS A 69 -12.35 1.74 -4.91
N LYS A 70 -12.04 2.62 -3.95
CA LYS A 70 -10.80 3.40 -3.95
C LYS A 70 -9.63 2.46 -3.66
N LYS A 71 -8.90 2.11 -4.73
CA LYS A 71 -7.67 1.32 -4.70
C LYS A 71 -6.60 2.05 -3.89
N ARG A 72 -6.26 1.47 -2.74
CA ARG A 72 -4.96 1.65 -2.06
C ARG A 72 -3.83 0.87 -2.77
N GLU A 73 -4.09 0.34 -3.97
CA GLU A 73 -3.24 -0.64 -4.66
C GLU A 73 -2.06 -0.05 -5.45
N SER A 74 -1.97 1.27 -5.67
CA SER A 74 -0.89 1.82 -6.52
C SER A 74 0.44 1.98 -5.79
N PHE A 75 0.46 2.63 -4.62
CA PHE A 75 1.73 2.96 -3.95
C PHE A 75 2.47 1.74 -3.40
N LEU A 76 1.79 0.87 -2.64
CA LEU A 76 2.41 -0.34 -2.09
C LEU A 76 2.69 -1.38 -3.19
N GLY A 77 1.89 -1.37 -4.26
CA GLY A 77 2.15 -2.18 -5.44
C GLY A 77 3.48 -1.80 -6.09
N GLU A 78 3.68 -0.52 -6.41
CA GLU A 78 4.94 -0.01 -6.98
C GLU A 78 6.15 -0.20 -6.05
N LEU A 79 5.94 -0.10 -4.73
CA LEU A 79 7.02 -0.29 -3.75
C LEU A 79 7.48 -1.74 -3.67
N PHE A 80 6.56 -2.71 -3.78
CA PHE A 80 6.85 -4.14 -3.63
C PHE A 80 6.81 -4.94 -4.95
N ASP A 81 6.81 -4.27 -6.10
CA ASP A 81 6.87 -4.92 -7.42
C ASP A 81 8.32 -5.38 -7.72
N PHE A 82 8.62 -6.64 -7.37
CA PHE A 82 9.94 -7.30 -7.48
C PHE A 82 9.93 -8.48 -8.48
#